data_AF-A0A0M4GED4-F1
#
_entry.id   AF-A0A0M4GED4-F1
#
_cell.length_a   1.000
_cell.length_b   1.000
_cell.length_c   1.000
_cell.angle_alpha   90.00
_cell.angle_beta   90.00
_cell.angle_gamma   90.00
#
_symmetry.space_group_name_H-M   'P 1'
#
loop_
_entity.id
_entity.type
_entity.pdbx_description
1 polymer ?
#
loop_
_entity_poly.entity_id
_entity_poly.type
_entity_poly.pdbx_seq_one_letter_code
_entity_poly.pdbx_strand_id
1 'polypeptide(L)'
;MFLTAVFLLGCLYLVLAPLFKEDTFLDHTRKSQTNAATKEALLTTLNEIEFEYKMDKLSESDYRQLKKQYEIQVTKIMKDEEASSDKQVDLDLLAEVEREIEESMKKNRKKGEGK
;
A
#
# COMPACT_ATOMS: atom_id res chain seq x y z
N MET A 1 28.29 -36.14 18.31
CA MET A 1 28.47 -35.67 16.92
C MET A 1 27.16 -35.22 16.25
N PHE A 2 26.01 -35.86 16.51
CA PHE A 2 24.73 -35.41 15.95
C PHE A 2 24.25 -34.06 16.50
N LEU A 3 24.39 -33.83 17.82
CA LEU A 3 23.95 -32.60 18.48
C LEU A 3 24.70 -31.35 17.97
N THR A 4 26.00 -31.49 17.74
CA THR A 4 26.84 -30.42 17.16
C THR A 4 26.48 -30.14 15.69
N ALA A 5 26.10 -31.17 14.92
CA ALA A 5 25.69 -31.01 13.53
C ALA A 5 24.33 -30.29 13.41
N VAL A 6 23.36 -30.61 14.28
CA VAL A 6 22.05 -29.92 14.32
C VAL A 6 22.21 -28.45 14.71
N PHE A 7 23.10 -28.15 15.67
CA PHE A 7 23.37 -26.77 16.08
C PHE A 7 24.02 -25.96 14.96
N LEU A 8 25.00 -26.54 14.25
CA LEU A 8 25.62 -25.93 13.07
C LEU A 8 24.61 -25.64 11.95
N LEU A 9 23.72 -26.58 11.66
CA LEU A 9 22.66 -26.42 10.65
C LEU A 9 21.63 -25.35 11.06
N GLY A 10 21.27 -25.27 12.34
CA GLY A 10 20.38 -24.24 12.87
C GLY A 10 20.98 -22.83 12.77
N CYS A 11 22.26 -22.68 13.12
CA CYS A 11 22.99 -21.41 12.95
C CYS A 11 23.12 -21.02 11.48
N LEU A 12 23.42 -21.98 10.60
CA LEU A 12 23.47 -21.76 9.14
C LEU A 12 22.11 -21.29 8.62
N TYR A 13 21.03 -21.94 9.04
CA TYR A 13 19.67 -21.58 8.64
C TYR A 13 19.30 -20.17 9.11
N LEU A 14 19.61 -19.77 10.35
CA LEU A 14 19.32 -18.41 10.83
C LEU A 14 20.08 -17.32 10.06
N VAL A 15 21.29 -17.62 9.56
CA VAL A 15 22.09 -16.70 8.76
C VAL A 15 21.60 -16.63 7.31
N LEU A 16 21.18 -17.76 6.73
CA LEU A 16 20.66 -17.81 5.35
C LEU A 16 19.20 -17.35 5.25
N ALA A 17 18.37 -17.57 6.27
CA ALA A 17 16.95 -17.22 6.29
C ALA A 17 16.64 -15.75 5.93
N PRO A 18 17.36 -14.72 6.43
CA PRO A 18 17.10 -13.34 6.03
C PRO A 18 17.40 -13.09 4.55
N LEU A 19 18.39 -13.80 3.97
CA LEU A 19 18.78 -13.64 2.55
C LEU A 19 17.69 -14.11 1.56
N PHE A 20 16.76 -14.94 2.00
CA PHE A 20 15.64 -15.45 1.18
C PHE A 20 14.30 -14.75 1.47
N LYS A 21 14.23 -13.84 2.45
CA LYS A 21 12.98 -13.16 2.86
C LYS A 21 12.85 -11.73 2.32
N GLU A 22 13.74 -11.28 1.43
CA GLU A 22 13.94 -9.85 1.17
C GLU A 22 13.13 -9.19 0.04
N ASP A 23 12.35 -9.92 -0.75
CA ASP A 23 11.77 -9.30 -1.95
C ASP A 23 10.40 -8.65 -1.74
N THR A 24 9.68 -8.93 -0.65
CA THR A 24 8.28 -8.44 -0.55
C THR A 24 8.14 -7.12 0.23
N PHE A 25 8.88 -6.93 1.32
CA PHE A 25 8.70 -5.76 2.19
C PHE A 25 9.53 -4.53 1.76
N LEU A 26 10.78 -4.76 1.34
CA LEU A 26 11.64 -3.70 0.79
C LEU A 26 11.12 -3.20 -0.55
N ASP A 27 10.65 -4.11 -1.42
CA ASP A 27 10.09 -3.74 -2.71
C ASP A 27 8.79 -2.94 -2.56
N HIS A 28 7.93 -3.30 -1.59
CA HIS A 28 6.71 -2.53 -1.34
C HIS A 28 6.98 -1.10 -0.84
N THR A 29 7.94 -0.94 0.06
CA THR A 29 8.30 0.38 0.60
C THR A 29 8.97 1.26 -0.47
N ARG A 30 9.88 0.68 -1.25
CA ARG A 30 10.56 1.37 -2.36
C ARG A 30 9.60 1.70 -3.49
N LYS A 31 8.69 0.79 -3.83
CA LYS A 31 7.62 1.00 -4.83
C LYS A 31 6.62 2.07 -4.38
N SER A 32 6.25 2.10 -3.10
CA SER A 32 5.37 3.13 -2.54
C SER A 32 6.03 4.52 -2.60
N GLN A 33 7.30 4.64 -2.18
CA GLN A 33 8.03 5.92 -2.23
C GLN A 33 8.24 6.42 -3.68
N THR A 34 8.55 5.51 -4.60
CA THR A 34 8.72 5.86 -6.02
C THR A 34 7.40 6.22 -6.69
N ASN A 35 6.29 5.54 -6.36
CA ASN A 35 4.96 5.88 -6.83
C ASN A 35 4.52 7.27 -6.37
N ALA A 36 4.75 7.62 -5.10
CA ALA A 36 4.42 8.94 -4.55
C ALA A 36 5.17 10.06 -5.29
N ALA A 37 6.49 9.92 -5.47
CA ALA A 37 7.29 10.91 -6.20
C ALA A 37 6.87 11.01 -7.69
N THR A 38 6.55 9.88 -8.31
CA THR A 38 6.08 9.85 -9.72
C THR A 38 4.72 10.50 -9.87
N LYS A 39 3.79 10.25 -8.93
CA LYS A 39 2.47 10.87 -8.89
C LYS A 39 2.54 12.38 -8.76
N GLU A 40 3.39 12.88 -7.86
CA GLU A 40 3.62 14.33 -7.69
C GLU A 40 4.18 14.97 -8.97
N ALA A 41 5.15 14.33 -9.62
CA ALA A 41 5.70 14.82 -10.88
C ALA A 41 4.64 14.86 -12.00
N LEU A 42 3.80 13.83 -12.10
CA LEU A 42 2.71 13.78 -13.10
C LEU A 42 1.64 14.85 -12.83
N LEU A 43 1.24 15.06 -11.57
CA LEU A 43 0.28 16.09 -11.20
C LEU A 43 0.83 17.50 -11.45
N THR A 44 2.11 17.72 -11.14
CA THR A 44 2.81 18.97 -11.47
C THR A 44 2.84 19.21 -12.97
N THR A 45 3.15 18.16 -13.75
CA THR A 45 3.14 18.24 -15.22
C THR A 45 1.75 18.56 -15.76
N LEU A 46 0.70 17.97 -15.19
CA LEU A 46 -0.69 18.26 -15.57
C LEU A 46 -1.05 19.73 -15.32
N ASN A 47 -0.61 20.29 -14.20
CA ASN A 47 -0.81 21.70 -13.87
C ASN A 47 -0.04 22.62 -14.83
N GLU A 48 1.17 22.27 -15.22
CA GLU A 48 1.94 23.01 -16.25
C GLU A 48 1.22 22.97 -17.60
N ILE A 49 0.72 21.81 -18.03
CA ILE A 49 -0.06 21.67 -19.29
C ILE A 49 -1.30 22.57 -19.26
N GLU A 50 -2.02 22.63 -18.13
CA GLU A 50 -3.15 23.54 -17.97
C GLU A 50 -2.74 25.02 -17.98
N PHE A 51 -1.60 25.33 -17.38
CA PHE A 51 -1.03 26.67 -17.42
C PHE A 51 -0.67 27.08 -18.86
N GLU A 52 0.07 26.25 -19.60
CA GLU A 52 0.45 26.51 -20.99
C GLU A 52 -0.77 26.71 -21.90
N TYR A 53 -1.81 25.89 -21.73
CA TYR A 53 -3.07 26.06 -22.46
C TYR A 53 -3.76 27.38 -22.11
N LYS A 54 -3.86 27.74 -20.82
CA LYS A 54 -4.44 29.03 -20.38
C LYS A 54 -3.64 30.25 -20.86
N MET A 55 -2.36 30.04 -21.19
CA MET A 55 -1.47 31.07 -21.72
C MET A 55 -1.44 31.09 -23.26
N ASP A 56 -2.38 30.40 -23.93
CA ASP A 56 -2.47 30.28 -25.39
C ASP A 56 -1.18 29.74 -26.05
N LYS A 57 -0.35 29.00 -25.30
CA LYS A 57 0.88 28.37 -25.81
C LYS A 57 0.64 27.00 -26.43
N LEU A 58 -0.50 26.39 -26.14
CA LEU A 58 -0.86 25.03 -26.54
C LEU A 58 -2.20 25.05 -27.27
N SER A 59 -2.30 24.32 -28.38
CA SER A 59 -3.58 24.19 -29.10
C SER A 59 -4.58 23.37 -28.29
N GLU A 60 -5.88 23.59 -28.52
CA GLU A 60 -6.92 22.87 -27.79
C GLU A 60 -6.90 21.35 -28.05
N SER A 61 -6.51 20.94 -29.27
CA SER A 61 -6.34 19.54 -29.63
C SER A 61 -5.17 18.90 -28.88
N ASP A 62 -4.02 19.59 -28.84
CA ASP A 62 -2.82 19.08 -28.17
C ASP A 62 -3.03 19.04 -26.66
N TYR A 63 -3.65 20.08 -26.09
CA TYR A 63 -4.06 20.14 -24.69
C TYR A 63 -4.92 18.93 -24.33
N ARG A 64 -6.00 18.67 -25.07
CA ARG A 64 -6.88 17.53 -24.78
C ARG A 64 -6.16 16.19 -24.85
N GLN A 65 -5.26 16.04 -25.82
CA GLN A 65 -4.49 14.81 -25.97
C GLN A 65 -3.50 14.62 -24.80
N LEU A 66 -2.69 15.63 -24.50
CA LEU A 66 -1.71 15.59 -23.41
C LEU A 66 -2.40 15.39 -22.07
N LYS A 67 -3.42 16.19 -21.77
CA LYS A 67 -4.17 16.10 -20.51
C LYS A 67 -4.68 14.68 -20.28
N LYS A 68 -5.35 14.10 -21.27
CA LYS A 68 -5.91 12.75 -21.18
C LYS A 68 -4.82 11.69 -20.94
N GLN A 69 -3.67 11.81 -21.61
CA GLN A 69 -2.57 10.85 -21.42
C GLN A 69 -1.99 10.89 -20.00
N TYR A 70 -1.82 12.09 -19.42
CA TYR A 70 -1.30 12.24 -18.06
C TYR A 70 -2.35 11.85 -17.00
N GLU A 71 -3.63 12.18 -17.20
CA GLU A 71 -4.73 11.74 -16.32
C GLU A 71 -4.82 10.22 -16.21
N ILE A 72 -4.65 9.50 -17.33
CA ILE A 72 -4.62 8.03 -17.33
C ILE A 72 -3.45 7.50 -16.49
N GLN A 73 -2.27 8.10 -16.59
CA GLN A 73 -1.10 7.68 -15.82
C GLN A 73 -1.29 7.92 -14.31
N VAL A 74 -1.80 9.09 -13.93
CA VAL A 74 -2.12 9.40 -12.53
C VAL A 74 -3.16 8.43 -11.98
N THR A 75 -4.24 8.20 -12.73
CA THR A 75 -5.32 7.28 -12.32
C THR A 75 -4.81 5.86 -12.12
N LYS A 76 -3.87 5.40 -12.97
CA LYS A 76 -3.25 4.08 -12.83
C LYS A 76 -2.47 3.96 -11.52
N ILE A 77 -1.65 4.96 -11.19
CA ILE A 77 -0.87 4.96 -9.94
C ILE A 77 -1.80 4.99 -8.72
N MET A 78 -2.87 5.81 -8.75
CA MET A 78 -3.84 5.86 -7.65
C MET A 78 -4.55 4.52 -7.42
N LYS A 79 -4.93 3.82 -8.50
CA LYS A 79 -5.51 2.48 -8.40
C LYS A 79 -4.54 1.44 -7.85
N ASP A 80 -3.27 1.53 -8.25
CA ASP A 80 -2.22 0.63 -7.74
C ASP A 80 -1.94 0.88 -6.24
N GLU A 81 -2.05 2.13 -5.78
CA GLU A 81 -1.99 2.51 -4.35
C GLU A 81 -3.19 1.93 -3.56
N GLU A 82 -4.42 2.12 -4.05
CA GLU A 82 -5.64 1.60 -3.41
C GLU A 82 -5.64 0.06 -3.32
N ALA A 83 -5.29 -0.64 -4.40
CA ALA A 83 -5.22 -2.10 -4.44
C ALA A 83 -4.12 -2.68 -3.54
N SER A 84 -3.11 -1.87 -3.19
CA SER A 84 -2.05 -2.26 -2.26
C SER A 84 -2.49 -2.13 -0.80
N SER A 85 -3.27 -1.11 -0.47
CA SER A 85 -3.84 -0.93 0.89
C SER A 85 -4.85 -2.03 1.26
N ASP A 86 -5.58 -2.57 0.29
CA ASP A 86 -6.63 -3.57 0.55
C ASP A 86 -6.08 -4.97 0.88
N LYS A 87 -4.79 -5.23 0.62
CA LYS A 87 -4.16 -6.55 0.84
C LYS A 87 -3.55 -6.74 2.24
N GLN A 88 -3.60 -5.74 3.11
CA GLN A 88 -2.95 -5.78 4.42
C GLN A 88 -3.93 -5.71 5.59
N VAL A 89 -5.15 -6.20 5.41
CA VAL A 89 -6.03 -6.49 6.54
C VAL A 89 -5.77 -7.92 6.96
N ASP A 90 -5.02 -8.09 8.05
CA ASP A 90 -4.79 -9.39 8.66
C ASP A 90 -6.13 -9.95 9.17
N LEU A 91 -6.64 -10.95 8.47
CA LEU A 91 -7.95 -11.56 8.73
C LEU A 91 -8.02 -12.14 10.15
N ASP A 92 -6.90 -12.58 10.72
CA ASP A 92 -6.84 -13.09 12.09
C ASP A 92 -7.00 -11.96 13.12
N LEU A 93 -6.38 -10.79 12.88
CA LEU A 93 -6.58 -9.61 13.72
C LEU A 93 -8.02 -9.09 13.62
N LEU A 94 -8.63 -9.13 12.43
CA LEU A 94 -10.01 -8.70 12.24
C LEU A 94 -11.01 -9.59 13.00
N ALA A 95 -10.78 -10.91 12.96
CA ALA A 95 -11.59 -11.89 13.69
C ALA A 95 -11.47 -11.73 15.22
N GLU A 96 -10.28 -11.41 15.72
CA GLU A 96 -10.06 -11.15 17.15
C GLU A 96 -10.79 -9.87 17.61
N VAL A 97 -10.73 -8.80 16.82
CA VAL A 97 -11.46 -7.55 17.10
C VAL A 97 -12.97 -7.79 17.12
N GLU A 98 -13.50 -8.55 16.16
CA GLU A 98 -14.94 -8.86 16.10
C GLU A 98 -15.41 -9.67 17.32
N ARG A 99 -14.57 -10.60 17.79
CA ARG A 99 -14.82 -11.34 19.04
C ARG A 99 -14.90 -10.41 20.25
N GLU A 100 -13.93 -9.50 20.40
CA GLU A 100 -13.86 -8.56 21.53
C GLU A 100 -15.06 -7.60 21.56
N ILE A 101 -15.50 -7.12 20.38
CA ILE A 101 -16.71 -6.31 20.22
C ILE A 101 -17.94 -7.10 20.68
N GLU A 102 -18.10 -8.35 20.26
CA GLU A 102 -19.26 -9.16 20.61
C GLU A 102 -19.35 -9.44 22.11
N GLU A 103 -18.20 -9.69 22.76
CA GLU A 103 -18.11 -9.85 24.21
C GLU A 103 -18.49 -8.56 24.95
N SER A 104 -18.02 -7.40 24.48
CA SER A 104 -18.36 -6.10 25.06
C SER A 104 -19.86 -5.78 24.94
N MET A 105 -20.48 -6.12 23.81
CA MET A 105 -21.91 -5.94 23.54
C MET A 105 -22.76 -6.85 24.42
N LYS A 106 -22.38 -8.12 24.58
CA LYS A 106 -23.04 -9.07 25.49
C LYS A 106 -22.95 -8.60 26.94
N LYS A 107 -21.79 -8.07 27.37
CA LYS A 107 -21.58 -7.52 28.72
C LYS A 107 -22.45 -6.28 28.98
N ASN A 108 -22.58 -5.39 28.01
CA ASN A 108 -23.42 -4.19 28.14
C ASN A 108 -24.92 -4.50 28.13
N ARG A 109 -25.38 -5.48 27.35
CA ARG A 109 -26.79 -5.94 27.38
C ARG A 109 -27.19 -6.51 28.74
N LYS A 110 -26.36 -7.37 29.33
CA LYS A 110 -26.59 -7.94 30.67
C LYS A 110 -26.59 -6.88 31.79
N LYS A 111 -25.94 -5.74 31.57
CA LYS A 111 -25.91 -4.62 32.53
C LYS A 111 -27.13 -3.68 32.42
N GLY A 112 -27.87 -3.77 31.31
CA GLY A 112 -29.08 -3.00 31.05
C GLY A 112 -30.39 -3.65 31.53
N GLU A 113 -30.40 -4.96 31.80
CA GLU A 113 -31.58 -5.72 32.24
C GLU A 113 -31.77 -5.75 33.77
N GLY A 114 -30.96 -5.00 34.52
CA GLY A 114 -30.95 -4.97 35.99
C GLY A 114 -31.38 -3.63 36.61
N LYS A 115 -32.22 -2.84 35.93
CA LYS A 115 -32.82 -1.61 36.49
C LYS A 115 -34.32 -1.58 36.23
#